data_AF-A0A160KPL7-F1
#
_entry.id   AF-A0A160KPL7-F1
#
_cell.length_a   1.000
_cell.length_b   1.000
_cell.length_c   1.000
_cell.angle_alpha   90.00
_cell.angle_beta   90.00
_cell.angle_gamma   90.00
#
_symmetry.space_group_name_H-M   'P 1'
#
loop_
_entity.id
_entity.type
_entity.pdbx_description
1 polymer ?
#
loop_
_entity_poly.entity_id
_entity_poly.type
_entity_poly.pdbx_seq_one_letter_code
_entity_poly.pdbx_strand_id
1 'polypeptide(L)'
;MSIRPSTPVTKILTIFSSFALGALLLAGCSSAPAEGAAAEATPSLKEAAATLGTFENTREEYMRKMSSCLDDHGAQGDSVSQQIKDAADAACAEEVGAEPQPTAEDSAAMRVYNGELRSCIIAKGHKVPDLQADGQWDNEAMSKLLKTDATLNQDSGTCFDEMSQ
;
A
#
# COMPACT_ATOMS: atom_id res chain seq x y z
N MET A 1 26.99 20.36 69.95
CA MET A 1 26.28 19.42 70.86
C MET A 1 24.81 19.48 70.50
N SER A 2 24.33 18.74 69.51
CA SER A 2 23.86 17.35 69.56
C SER A 2 22.86 17.08 70.70
N ILE A 3 21.57 17.07 70.35
CA ILE A 3 20.45 16.58 71.16
C ILE A 3 19.57 15.76 70.20
N ARG A 4 19.40 14.46 70.50
CA ARG A 4 18.47 13.48 69.86
C ARG A 4 17.01 13.83 70.18
N PRO A 5 15.97 13.38 69.42
CA PRO A 5 15.37 12.04 69.65
C PRO A 5 14.67 11.37 68.45
N SER A 6 14.18 10.16 68.73
CA SER A 6 13.71 9.06 67.87
C SER A 6 12.32 9.21 67.22
N THR A 7 12.14 8.52 66.07
CA THR A 7 10.97 7.78 65.49
C THR A 7 9.52 8.20 65.82
N PRO A 8 8.58 8.21 64.84
CA PRO A 8 7.85 6.96 64.52
C PRO A 8 7.46 6.75 63.04
N VAL A 9 7.19 5.47 62.74
CA VAL A 9 6.53 4.95 61.53
C VAL A 9 5.07 5.42 61.52
N THR A 10 4.67 6.12 60.46
CA THR A 10 3.27 6.46 60.19
C THR A 10 2.87 5.84 58.85
N LYS A 11 2.09 4.77 58.92
CA LYS A 11 1.33 4.26 57.77
C LYS A 11 0.26 5.30 57.44
N ILE A 12 0.32 5.90 56.26
CA ILE A 12 -0.78 6.68 55.69
C ILE A 12 -1.37 5.87 54.54
N LEU A 13 -2.56 5.35 54.81
CA LEU A 13 -3.48 4.77 53.85
C LEU A 13 -4.55 5.85 53.60
N THR A 14 -4.52 6.47 52.43
CA THR A 14 -5.58 7.38 51.93
C THR A 14 -5.51 7.34 50.40
N ILE A 15 -6.42 6.62 49.74
CA ILE A 15 -7.76 7.03 49.28
C ILE A 15 -7.69 7.72 47.90
N PHE A 16 -8.43 7.13 46.97
CA PHE A 16 -8.79 7.64 45.65
C PHE A 16 -9.22 9.11 45.68
N SER A 17 -8.67 9.92 44.78
CA SER A 17 -9.39 11.07 44.23
C SER A 17 -8.87 11.41 42.84
N SER A 18 -9.67 11.07 41.84
CA SER A 18 -9.67 11.73 40.54
C SER A 18 -9.82 13.24 40.71
N PHE A 19 -9.25 14.01 39.77
CA PHE A 19 -9.67 15.30 39.21
C PHE A 19 -8.48 16.23 38.97
N ALA A 20 -8.38 16.68 37.71
CA ALA A 20 -8.00 18.01 37.22
C ALA A 20 -7.12 17.85 35.97
N LEU A 21 -7.70 18.03 34.77
CA LEU A 21 -7.75 19.33 34.08
C LEU A 21 -6.34 19.86 33.79
N GLY A 22 -5.79 19.39 32.68
CA GLY A 22 -4.73 20.07 31.94
C GLY A 22 -5.29 20.53 30.60
N ALA A 23 -6.00 21.65 30.61
CA ALA A 23 -6.25 22.41 29.38
C ALA A 23 -5.00 23.23 29.07
N LEU A 24 -4.40 23.04 27.89
CA LEU A 24 -3.66 24.08 27.20
C LEU A 24 -3.82 23.90 25.69
N LEU A 25 -4.38 24.97 25.12
CA LEU A 25 -4.84 25.14 23.76
C LEU A 25 -3.67 25.32 22.79
N LEU A 26 -3.74 24.69 21.62
CA LEU A 26 -3.33 25.33 20.37
C LEU A 26 -4.52 25.27 19.42
N ALA A 27 -5.16 26.42 19.27
CA ALA A 27 -6.23 26.68 18.33
C ALA A 27 -5.69 26.73 16.89
N GLY A 28 -6.43 26.14 15.94
CA GLY A 28 -6.13 26.24 14.51
C GLY A 28 -7.10 25.44 13.62
N CYS A 29 -8.29 25.99 13.41
CA CYS A 29 -9.26 25.76 12.32
C CYS A 29 -10.05 24.42 12.20
N SER A 30 -11.33 24.50 12.63
CA SER A 30 -12.56 24.11 11.92
C SER A 30 -12.55 22.90 10.99
N SER A 31 -13.08 21.78 11.49
CA SER A 31 -14.38 21.23 11.07
C SER A 31 -14.78 20.08 12.01
N ALA A 32 -16.09 19.90 12.21
CA ALA A 32 -16.76 19.05 13.18
C ALA A 32 -16.17 17.63 13.36
N PRO A 33 -16.35 16.97 14.52
CA PRO A 33 -16.22 15.53 14.58
C PRO A 33 -17.33 14.96 13.71
N ALA A 34 -16.99 14.50 12.51
CA ALA A 34 -17.87 13.61 11.78
C ALA A 34 -18.13 12.40 12.69
N GLU A 35 -19.39 12.27 13.10
CA GLU A 35 -19.95 11.02 13.62
C GLU A 35 -19.45 9.86 12.76
N GLY A 36 -18.71 8.95 13.39
CA GLY A 36 -18.46 7.62 12.87
C GLY A 36 -17.97 7.56 11.43
N ALA A 37 -16.76 8.07 11.15
CA ALA A 37 -15.93 7.37 10.18
C ALA A 37 -15.72 5.97 10.76
N ALA A 38 -16.57 5.02 10.36
CA ALA A 38 -16.28 3.61 10.55
C ALA A 38 -14.86 3.44 10.05
N ALA A 39 -13.93 3.12 10.95
CA ALA A 39 -12.58 2.77 10.56
C ALA A 39 -12.76 1.67 9.53
N GLU A 40 -12.51 1.98 8.25
CA GLU A 40 -12.62 0.98 7.19
C GLU A 40 -11.73 -0.18 7.62
N ALA A 41 -12.36 -1.34 7.79
CA ALA A 41 -11.65 -2.50 8.29
C ALA A 41 -10.55 -2.83 7.28
N THR A 42 -9.30 -2.75 7.72
CA THR A 42 -8.16 -3.18 6.89
C THR A 42 -8.38 -4.65 6.51
N PRO A 43 -8.37 -5.02 5.22
CA PRO A 43 -8.58 -6.40 4.82
C PRO A 43 -7.44 -7.27 5.35
N SER A 44 -7.74 -8.54 5.64
CA SER A 44 -6.70 -9.54 5.88
C SER A 44 -5.85 -9.74 4.62
N LEU A 45 -4.64 -10.29 4.76
CA LEU A 45 -3.78 -10.59 3.62
C LEU A 45 -4.49 -11.49 2.58
N LYS A 46 -5.28 -12.46 3.04
CA LYS A 46 -6.03 -13.37 2.17
C LYS A 46 -7.13 -12.64 1.39
N GLU A 47 -7.86 -11.73 2.04
CA GLU A 47 -8.87 -10.91 1.38
C GLU A 47 -8.22 -9.95 0.39
N ALA A 48 -7.13 -9.29 0.78
CA ALA A 48 -6.35 -8.42 -0.09
C ALA A 48 -5.88 -9.17 -1.35
N ALA A 49 -5.32 -10.38 -1.20
CA ALA A 49 -4.90 -11.20 -2.34
C ALA A 49 -6.07 -11.57 -3.27
N ALA A 50 -7.25 -11.87 -2.71
CA ALA A 50 -8.45 -12.17 -3.51
C ALA A 50 -8.95 -10.95 -4.29
N THR A 51 -8.95 -9.77 -3.66
CA THR A 51 -9.31 -8.49 -4.31
C THR A 51 -8.34 -8.19 -5.44
N LEU A 52 -7.03 -8.27 -5.19
CA LEU A 52 -6.01 -8.03 -6.23
C LEU A 52 -6.12 -9.02 -7.38
N GLY A 53 -6.35 -10.31 -7.11
CA GLY A 53 -6.56 -11.29 -8.17
C GLY A 53 -7.75 -10.94 -9.07
N THR A 54 -8.81 -10.33 -8.53
CA THR A 54 -9.97 -9.88 -9.32
C THR A 54 -9.60 -8.67 -10.20
N PHE A 55 -8.89 -7.70 -9.65
CA PHE A 55 -8.41 -6.53 -10.39
C PHE A 55 -7.43 -6.94 -11.50
N GLU A 56 -6.45 -7.79 -11.19
CA GLU A 56 -5.48 -8.32 -12.15
C GLU A 56 -6.16 -9.07 -13.30
N ASN A 57 -7.12 -9.94 -13.01
CA ASN A 57 -7.91 -10.62 -14.05
C ASN A 57 -8.63 -9.62 -14.98
N THR A 58 -9.20 -8.55 -14.42
CA THR A 58 -9.87 -7.51 -15.20
C THR A 58 -8.89 -6.74 -16.09
N ARG A 59 -7.71 -6.42 -15.55
CA ARG A 59 -6.64 -5.75 -16.30
C ARG A 59 -6.07 -6.65 -17.40
N GLU A 60 -5.88 -7.95 -17.13
CA GLU A 60 -5.44 -8.92 -18.14
C GLU A 60 -6.47 -9.06 -19.27
N GLU A 61 -7.76 -9.09 -18.97
CA GLU A 61 -8.81 -9.10 -19.98
C GLU A 61 -8.77 -7.85 -20.85
N TYR A 62 -8.59 -6.67 -20.23
CA TYR A 62 -8.39 -5.42 -20.96
C TYR A 62 -7.17 -5.49 -21.89
N MET A 63 -6.00 -5.91 -21.38
CA MET A 63 -4.78 -6.02 -22.17
C MET A 63 -4.94 -6.99 -23.34
N ARG A 64 -5.67 -8.10 -23.14
CA ARG A 64 -5.97 -9.06 -24.21
C ARG A 64 -6.84 -8.45 -25.31
N LYS A 65 -7.90 -7.72 -24.93
CA LYS A 65 -8.78 -7.03 -25.89
C LYS A 65 -8.02 -5.95 -26.66
N MET A 66 -7.24 -5.14 -25.95
CA MET A 66 -6.41 -4.10 -26.55
C MET A 66 -5.41 -4.69 -27.54
N SER A 67 -4.68 -5.73 -27.14
CA SER A 67 -3.72 -6.41 -28.02
C SER A 67 -4.39 -7.01 -29.26
N SER A 68 -5.59 -7.58 -29.14
CA SER A 68 -6.35 -8.12 -30.27
C SER A 68 -6.76 -7.01 -31.24
N CYS A 69 -7.30 -5.91 -30.71
CA CYS A 69 -7.70 -4.78 -31.54
C CYS A 69 -6.50 -4.18 -32.29
N LEU A 70 -5.36 -3.98 -31.61
CA LEU A 70 -4.15 -3.47 -32.26
C LEU A 70 -3.64 -4.40 -33.36
N ASP A 71 -3.81 -5.71 -33.23
CA ASP A 71 -3.49 -6.68 -34.28
C ASP A 71 -4.40 -6.53 -35.49
N ASP A 72 -5.72 -6.41 -35.26
CA ASP A 72 -6.72 -6.21 -36.32
C ASP A 72 -6.50 -4.89 -37.09
N HIS A 73 -5.94 -3.88 -36.43
CA HIS A 73 -5.55 -2.60 -37.03
C HIS A 73 -4.15 -2.61 -37.68
N GLY A 74 -3.43 -3.73 -37.67
CA GLY A 74 -2.10 -3.86 -38.25
C GLY A 74 -1.04 -3.01 -37.55
N ALA A 75 -1.23 -2.71 -36.26
CA ALA A 75 -0.33 -1.90 -35.45
C ALA A 75 0.84 -2.70 -34.85
N GLN A 76 0.89 -4.02 -35.08
CA GLN A 76 1.95 -4.88 -34.57
C GLN A 76 3.21 -4.84 -35.47
N GLY A 77 4.37 -4.72 -34.81
CA GLY A 77 5.69 -4.80 -35.45
C GLY A 77 6.50 -3.50 -35.43
N ASP A 78 7.83 -3.66 -35.49
CA ASP A 78 8.78 -2.54 -35.38
C ASP A 78 8.81 -1.66 -36.64
N SER A 79 8.36 -2.19 -37.78
CA SER A 79 8.32 -1.47 -39.06
C SER A 79 7.08 -0.59 -39.25
N VAL A 80 6.11 -0.65 -38.34
CA VAL A 80 4.87 0.15 -38.41
C VAL A 80 5.17 1.59 -37.99
N SER A 81 4.68 2.56 -38.77
CA SER A 81 4.90 3.98 -38.47
C SER A 81 4.16 4.39 -37.18
N GLN A 82 4.72 5.37 -36.47
CA GLN A 82 4.09 5.89 -35.25
C GLN A 82 2.67 6.41 -35.51
N GLN A 83 2.43 7.02 -36.67
CA GLN A 83 1.10 7.49 -37.07
C GLN A 83 0.06 6.37 -37.13
N ILE A 84 0.44 5.17 -37.62
CA ILE A 84 -0.47 4.02 -37.67
C ILE A 84 -0.73 3.49 -36.26
N LYS A 85 0.32 3.42 -35.42
CA LYS A 85 0.20 3.01 -34.01
C LYS A 85 -0.73 3.95 -33.24
N ASP A 86 -0.50 5.25 -33.30
CA ASP A 86 -1.32 6.26 -32.61
C ASP A 86 -2.78 6.22 -33.07
N ALA A 87 -3.02 6.01 -34.38
CA ALA A 87 -4.37 5.91 -34.92
C ALA A 87 -5.09 4.62 -34.47
N ALA A 88 -4.37 3.50 -34.42
CA ALA A 88 -4.89 2.24 -33.91
C ALA A 88 -5.15 2.32 -32.41
N ASP A 89 -4.24 2.90 -31.62
CA ASP A 89 -4.42 3.12 -30.18
C ASP A 89 -5.68 3.94 -29.90
N ALA A 90 -5.90 5.02 -30.64
CA ALA A 90 -7.09 5.85 -30.50
C ALA A 90 -8.38 5.09 -30.85
N ALA A 91 -8.40 4.34 -31.95
CA ALA A 91 -9.55 3.54 -32.35
C ALA A 91 -9.85 2.42 -31.35
N CYS A 92 -8.82 1.71 -30.91
CA CYS A 92 -8.95 0.64 -29.93
C CYS A 92 -9.33 1.14 -28.54
N ALA A 93 -8.90 2.33 -28.13
CA ALA A 93 -9.37 2.95 -26.89
C ALA A 93 -10.87 3.27 -26.92
N GLU A 94 -11.42 3.64 -28.09
CA GLU A 94 -12.86 3.84 -28.27
C GLU A 94 -13.65 2.52 -28.22
N GLU A 95 -13.10 1.45 -28.79
CA GLU A 95 -13.76 0.13 -28.84
C GLU A 95 -13.66 -0.66 -27.53
N VAL A 96 -12.44 -0.77 -26.99
CA VAL A 96 -12.13 -1.57 -25.79
C VAL A 96 -12.52 -0.83 -24.52
N GLY A 97 -12.50 0.51 -24.56
CA GLY A 97 -12.71 1.39 -23.42
C GLY A 97 -11.42 1.75 -22.70
N ALA A 98 -11.58 2.36 -21.52
CA ALA A 98 -10.46 2.81 -20.70
C ALA A 98 -9.77 1.64 -19.96
N GLU A 99 -8.46 1.75 -19.74
CA GLU A 99 -7.73 0.82 -18.88
C GLU A 99 -8.35 0.82 -17.47
N PRO A 100 -8.65 -0.36 -16.90
CA PRO A 100 -9.14 -0.48 -15.54
C PRO A 100 -8.19 0.24 -14.56
N GLN A 101 -8.75 1.20 -13.83
CA GLN A 101 -8.03 1.89 -12.75
C GLN A 101 -8.37 1.23 -11.41
N PRO A 102 -7.41 1.11 -10.50
CA PRO A 102 -7.67 0.55 -9.17
C PRO A 102 -8.68 1.43 -8.44
N THR A 103 -9.67 0.78 -7.83
CA THR A 103 -10.62 1.43 -6.91
C THR A 103 -9.93 1.75 -5.58
N ALA A 104 -10.65 2.45 -4.69
CA ALA A 104 -10.18 2.65 -3.32
C ALA A 104 -9.99 1.32 -2.57
N GLU A 105 -10.86 0.34 -2.83
CA GLU A 105 -10.77 -1.01 -2.28
C GLU A 105 -9.54 -1.75 -2.82
N ASP A 106 -9.30 -1.70 -4.14
CA ASP A 106 -8.10 -2.29 -4.75
C ASP A 106 -6.83 -1.65 -4.20
N SER A 107 -6.83 -0.33 -4.00
CA SER A 107 -5.70 0.40 -3.43
C SER A 107 -5.47 0.04 -1.96
N ALA A 108 -6.53 -0.20 -1.18
CA ALA A 108 -6.41 -0.70 0.18
C ALA A 108 -5.82 -2.13 0.20
N ALA A 109 -6.28 -3.00 -0.69
CA ALA A 109 -5.74 -4.34 -0.86
C ALA A 109 -4.26 -4.32 -1.29
N MET A 110 -3.89 -3.47 -2.26
CA MET A 110 -2.49 -3.28 -2.70
C MET A 110 -1.59 -2.87 -1.54
N ARG A 111 -2.03 -1.94 -0.68
CA ARG A 111 -1.25 -1.52 0.50
C ARG A 111 -0.99 -2.65 1.47
N VAL A 112 -1.99 -3.48 1.76
CA VAL A 112 -1.83 -4.64 2.65
C VAL A 112 -0.88 -5.65 2.01
N TYR A 113 -1.18 -6.07 0.79
CA TYR A 113 -0.42 -7.11 0.10
C TYR A 113 1.05 -6.70 -0.14
N ASN A 114 1.28 -5.53 -0.74
CA ASN A 114 2.64 -5.05 -0.98
C ASN A 114 3.34 -4.69 0.34
N GLY A 115 2.61 -4.29 1.38
CA GLY A 115 3.16 -4.03 2.71
C GLY A 115 3.77 -5.29 3.33
N GLU A 116 3.06 -6.41 3.24
CA GLU A 116 3.55 -7.73 3.69
C GLU A 116 4.73 -8.20 2.85
N LEU A 117 4.62 -8.11 1.52
CA LEU A 117 5.72 -8.47 0.61
C LEU A 117 6.98 -7.66 0.91
N ARG A 118 6.83 -6.34 1.06
CA ARG A 118 7.92 -5.44 1.44
C ARG A 118 8.54 -5.82 2.76
N SER A 119 7.72 -6.14 3.76
CA SER A 119 8.21 -6.54 5.09
C SER A 119 9.02 -7.82 5.03
N CYS A 120 8.57 -8.82 4.26
CA CYS A 120 9.31 -10.05 4.01
C CYS A 120 10.65 -9.79 3.31
N ILE A 121 10.65 -8.97 2.25
CA ILE A 121 11.86 -8.63 1.50
C ILE A 121 12.87 -7.90 2.41
N ILE A 122 12.42 -6.97 3.26
CA ILE A 122 13.29 -6.29 4.24
C ILE A 122 13.85 -7.28 5.26
N ALA A 123 13.05 -8.23 5.74
CA ALA A 123 13.49 -9.24 6.69
C ALA A 123 14.60 -10.14 6.12
N LYS A 124 14.65 -10.34 4.81
CA LYS A 124 15.73 -11.04 4.09
C LYS A 124 16.98 -10.17 3.86
N GLY A 125 16.96 -8.90 4.27
CA GLY A 125 18.12 -8.01 4.30
C GLY A 125 18.18 -6.98 3.17
N HIS A 126 17.15 -6.92 2.31
CA HIS A 126 17.11 -5.98 1.20
C HIS A 126 16.75 -4.57 1.63
N LYS A 127 17.26 -3.59 0.89
CA LYS A 127 16.92 -2.16 1.04
C LYS A 127 15.98 -1.74 -0.09
N VAL A 128 14.70 -2.01 0.10
CA VAL A 128 13.64 -1.61 -0.85
C VAL A 128 13.05 -0.24 -0.51
N PRO A 129 12.62 0.54 -1.52
CA PRO A 129 11.96 1.81 -1.31
C PRO A 129 10.67 1.65 -0.48
N ASP A 130 10.21 2.75 0.11
CA ASP A 130 8.87 2.79 0.70
C ASP A 130 7.80 2.66 -0.41
N LEU A 131 6.65 2.11 -0.05
CA LEU A 131 5.49 2.09 -0.94
C LEU A 131 4.93 3.49 -1.11
N GLN A 132 4.34 3.74 -2.27
CA GLN A 132 3.56 4.94 -2.53
C GLN A 132 2.25 4.93 -1.70
N ALA A 133 1.56 6.08 -1.64
CA ALA A 133 0.37 6.25 -0.81
C ALA A 133 -0.82 5.34 -1.21
N ASP A 134 -0.84 4.90 -2.46
CA ASP A 134 -1.79 3.96 -3.04
C ASP A 134 -1.36 2.48 -2.89
N GLY A 135 -0.20 2.24 -2.25
CA GLY A 135 0.37 0.91 -2.06
C GLY A 135 1.21 0.41 -3.21
N GLN A 136 1.40 1.18 -4.27
CA GLN A 136 2.23 0.78 -5.40
C GLN A 136 3.72 0.90 -5.10
N TRP A 137 4.51 0.07 -5.77
CA TRP A 137 5.96 0.20 -5.80
C TRP A 137 6.38 1.43 -6.61
N ASP A 138 7.48 2.08 -6.23
CA ASP A 138 8.16 3.01 -7.12
C ASP A 138 8.88 2.20 -8.21
N ASN A 139 8.29 2.16 -9.41
CA ASN A 139 8.79 1.37 -10.53
C ASN A 139 10.21 1.77 -10.95
N GLU A 140 10.55 3.05 -10.87
CA GLU A 140 11.89 3.53 -11.24
C GLU A 140 12.92 3.08 -10.20
N ALA A 141 12.61 3.27 -8.92
CA ALA A 141 13.48 2.86 -7.81
C ALA A 141 13.65 1.33 -7.77
N MET A 142 12.58 0.56 -7.95
CA MET A 142 12.64 -0.91 -8.01
C MET A 142 13.43 -1.39 -9.22
N SER A 143 13.24 -0.79 -10.40
CA SER A 143 14.02 -1.14 -11.61
C SER A 143 15.52 -0.89 -11.43
N LYS A 144 15.88 0.21 -10.76
CA LYS A 144 17.29 0.50 -10.40
C LYS A 144 17.83 -0.53 -9.41
N LEU A 145 17.05 -0.86 -8.38
CA LEU A 145 17.46 -1.80 -7.35
C LEU A 145 17.70 -3.21 -7.90
N LEU A 146 16.79 -3.72 -8.74
CA LEU A 146 16.91 -5.05 -9.38
C LEU A 146 18.18 -5.22 -10.23
N LYS A 147 18.77 -4.12 -10.73
CA LYS A 147 20.06 -4.17 -11.47
C LYS A 147 21.26 -4.30 -10.55
N THR A 148 21.13 -3.91 -9.28
CA THR A 148 22.23 -3.83 -8.31
C THR A 148 22.15 -4.89 -7.23
N ASP A 149 20.97 -5.44 -6.97
CA ASP A 149 20.70 -6.46 -5.97
C ASP A 149 20.40 -7.79 -6.66
N ALA A 150 21.40 -8.67 -6.72
CA ALA A 150 21.33 -9.90 -7.49
C ALA A 150 20.44 -10.99 -6.86
N THR A 151 20.13 -10.91 -5.56
CA THR A 151 19.28 -11.92 -4.89
C THR A 151 17.84 -11.43 -4.72
N LEU A 152 17.58 -10.13 -4.85
CA LEU A 152 16.24 -9.54 -4.68
C LEU A 152 15.13 -10.26 -5.45
N ASN A 153 15.36 -10.66 -6.70
CA ASN A 153 14.32 -11.33 -7.49
C ASN A 153 14.00 -12.73 -6.94
N GLN A 154 15.02 -13.48 -6.53
CA GLN A 154 14.86 -14.80 -5.92
C GLN A 154 14.18 -14.70 -4.55
N ASP A 155 14.61 -13.76 -3.74
CA ASP A 155 14.09 -13.55 -2.39
C ASP A 155 12.65 -13.00 -2.41
N SER A 156 12.33 -12.14 -3.38
CA SER A 156 10.95 -11.71 -3.65
C SER A 156 10.06 -12.90 -4.03
N GLY A 157 10.54 -13.80 -4.91
CA GLY A 157 9.84 -15.04 -5.25
C GLY A 157 9.57 -15.92 -4.03
N THR A 158 10.57 -16.07 -3.16
CA THR A 158 10.42 -16.81 -1.90
C THR A 158 9.38 -16.15 -0.99
N CYS A 159 9.36 -14.82 -0.89
CA CYS A 159 8.34 -14.10 -0.13
C CYS A 159 6.93 -14.31 -0.69
N PHE A 160 6.75 -14.31 -2.01
CA PHE A 160 5.47 -14.64 -2.63
C PHE A 160 5.00 -16.04 -2.25
N ASP A 161 5.90 -17.04 -2.31
CA ASP A 161 5.57 -18.41 -1.92
C ASP A 161 5.20 -18.51 -0.42
N GLU A 162 5.92 -17.80 0.45
CA GLU A 162 5.64 -17.74 1.89
C GLU A 162 4.29 -17.08 2.19
N MET A 163 3.94 -16.00 1.51
CA MET A 163 2.66 -15.29 1.68
C MET A 163 1.45 -16.07 1.14
N SER A 164 1.68 -17.03 0.26
CA SER A 164 0.63 -17.84 -0.37
C SER A 164 0.18 -19.07 0.44
N GLN A 165 0.92 -19.40 1.51
CA GLN A 165 0.68 -20.56 2.39
C GLN A 165 -0.29 -20.25 3.53
#